data_AF-A0A8J7XA09-F1
#
_entry.id   AF-A0A8J7XA09-F1
#
_cell.length_a   1.000
_cell.length_b   1.000
_cell.length_c   1.000
_cell.angle_alpha   90.00
_cell.angle_beta   90.00
_cell.angle_gamma   90.00
#
_symmetry.space_group_name_H-M   'P 1'
#
loop_
_entity.id
_entity.type
_entity.pdbx_description
1 polymer ?
#
loop_
_entity_poly.entity_id
_entity_poly.type
_entity_poly.pdbx_seq_one_letter_code
_entity_poly.pdbx_strand_id
1 'polypeptide(L)' 'MDYETIAIETLDYGKNKFLEVSKKRAMPDENVFLNISKGYYTPDGEKRYQRGIGFPDDVEFVSQLVEKLQAVSGQ' A
#
# COMPACT_ATOMS: atom_id res chain seq x y z
N MET A 1 -8.02 -6.32 -16.16
CA MET A 1 -6.62 -6.05 -15.76
C MET A 1 -6.36 -6.92 -14.57
N ASP A 2 -5.60 -7.99 -14.79
CA ASP A 2 -5.17 -8.89 -13.74
C ASP A 2 -3.86 -8.37 -13.16
N TYR A 3 -3.69 -8.54 -11.86
CA TYR A 3 -2.51 -8.09 -11.14
C TYR A 3 -1.96 -9.23 -10.29
N GLU A 4 -0.67 -9.51 -10.43
CA GLU A 4 0.06 -10.43 -9.58
C GLU A 4 0.64 -9.64 -8.39
N THR A 5 0.40 -10.09 -7.17
CA THR A 5 1.01 -9.47 -5.98
C THR A 5 2.33 -10.15 -5.67
N ILE A 6 3.42 -9.39 -5.74
CA ILE A 6 4.80 -9.86 -5.51
C ILE A 6 5.13 -9.83 -4.02
N ALA A 7 4.76 -8.75 -3.33
CA ALA A 7 5.06 -8.55 -1.92
C ALA A 7 3.96 -7.74 -1.24
N ILE A 8 3.78 -7.95 0.05
CA ILE A 8 2.75 -7.29 0.85
C ILE A 8 3.24 -7.12 2.28
N GLU A 9 3.12 -5.90 2.79
CA GLU A 9 3.41 -5.55 4.18
C GLU A 9 2.21 -4.80 4.76
N THR A 10 1.82 -5.12 5.99
CA THR A 10 0.66 -4.52 6.65
C THR A 10 1.07 -3.75 7.88
N LEU A 11 0.52 -2.56 8.04
CA LEU A 11 0.66 -1.69 9.19
C LEU A 11 -0.71 -1.48 9.84
N ASP A 12 -0.92 -2.07 11.00
CA ASP A 12 -2.13 -1.85 11.78
C ASP A 12 -2.08 -0.51 12.53
N TYR A 13 -3.21 0.19 12.58
CA TYR A 13 -3.35 1.43 13.33
C TYR A 13 -4.77 1.58 13.91
N GLY A 14 -4.85 2.00 15.18
CA GLY A 14 -6.13 2.07 15.89
C GLY A 14 -6.72 0.69 16.20
N LYS A 15 -8.04 0.61 16.45
CA LYS A 15 -8.69 -0.63 16.96
C LYS A 15 -8.89 -1.73 15.92
N ASN A 16 -9.05 -1.39 14.63
CA ASN A 16 -9.38 -2.36 13.59
C ASN A 16 -9.04 -1.87 12.18
N LYS A 17 -8.11 -0.91 12.02
CA LYS A 17 -7.75 -0.36 10.71
C LYS A 17 -6.33 -0.77 10.37
N PHE A 18 -6.06 -0.87 9.07
CA PHE A 18 -4.74 -1.18 8.57
C PHE A 18 -4.43 -0.36 7.31
N LEU A 19 -3.14 -0.11 7.09
CA LEU A 19 -2.57 0.24 5.81
C LEU A 19 -1.83 -0.97 5.28
N GLU A 20 -1.99 -1.27 4.00
CA GLU A 20 -1.31 -2.37 3.33
C GLU A 20 -0.47 -1.80 2.20
N VAL A 21 0.83 -2.00 2.25
CA VAL A 21 1.77 -1.66 1.19
C VAL A 21 1.99 -2.92 0.36
N SER A 22 1.68 -2.86 -0.92
CA SER A 22 1.72 -4.02 -1.82
C SER A 22 2.50 -3.69 -3.08
N LYS A 23 3.36 -4.61 -3.51
CA LYS A 23 4.05 -4.55 -4.80
C LYS A 23 3.32 -5.45 -5.78
N LYS A 24 2.86 -4.89 -6.89
CA LYS A 24 2.01 -5.59 -7.87
C LYS A 24 2.61 -5.49 -9.27
N ARG A 25 2.43 -6.54 -10.06
CA ARG A 25 2.74 -6.60 -11.50
C ARG A 25 1.43 -6.63 -12.28
N ALA A 26 1.23 -5.66 -13.16
CA ALA A 26 0.10 -5.66 -14.09
C ALA A 26 0.35 -6.66 -15.23
N MET A 27 -0.69 -7.38 -15.64
CA MET A 27 -0.66 -8.27 -16.81
C MET A 27 -1.57 -7.72 -17.92
N PRO A 28 -1.15 -7.81 -19.20
CA PRO A 28 0.07 -8.46 -19.72
C PRO A 28 1.31 -7.54 -19.81
N ASP A 29 1.19 -6.24 -19.52
CA ASP A 29 2.28 -5.26 -19.70
C ASP A 29 3.51 -5.46 -18.80
N GLU A 30 3.47 -6.43 -17.86
CA GLU A 30 4.49 -6.74 -16.86
C GLU A 30 4.95 -5.54 -16.00
N ASN A 31 4.23 -4.42 -16.06
CA ASN A 31 4.55 -3.20 -15.33
C ASN A 31 4.40 -3.41 -13.83
N VAL A 32 5.49 -3.14 -13.10
CA VAL A 32 5.54 -3.25 -11.64
C VAL A 32 5.25 -1.90 -11.00
N PHE A 33 4.37 -1.89 -10.01
CA PHE A 33 3.99 -0.71 -9.26
C PHE A 33 3.76 -1.04 -7.79
N LEU A 34 3.86 -0.02 -6.96
CA LEU A 34 3.56 -0.09 -5.53
C LEU A 34 2.17 0.47 -5.29
N ASN A 35 1.48 -0.07 -4.29
CA ASN A 35 0.14 0.33 -3.94
C ASN A 35 -0.04 0.32 -2.42
N ILE A 36 -0.46 1.45 -1.87
CA ILE A 36 -0.82 1.59 -0.46
C ILE A 36 -2.34 1.62 -0.36
N SER A 37 -2.92 0.59 0.25
CA SER A 37 -4.35 0.46 0.49
C SER A 37 -4.69 0.69 1.95
N LYS A 38 -5.72 1.47 2.23
CA LYS A 38 -6.37 1.56 3.53
C LYS A 38 -7.49 0.53 3.62
N GLY A 39 -7.53 -0.19 4.72
CA GLY A 39 -8.61 -1.12 5.04
C GLY A 39 -8.95 -1.18 6.52
N TYR A 40 -9.91 -2.04 6.83
CA TYR A 40 -10.32 -2.37 8.19
C TYR A 40 -10.69 -3.85 8.31
N TYR A 41 -10.62 -4.37 9.54
CA TYR A 41 -11.06 -5.71 9.88
C TYR A 41 -12.54 -5.71 10.27
N THR A 42 -13.31 -6.65 9.74
CA THR A 42 -14.70 -6.92 10.15
C THR A 42 -14.73 -7.58 11.54
N PRO A 43 -15.90 -7.66 12.21
CA PRO A 43 -16.03 -8.40 13.47
C PRO A 43 -15.59 -9.86 13.35
N ASP A 44 -15.78 -10.46 12.17
CA ASP A 44 -15.36 -11.83 11.83
C ASP A 44 -13.86 -11.94 11.46
N GLY A 45 -13.12 -10.83 11.47
CA GLY A 45 -11.68 -10.78 11.20
C GLY A 45 -11.29 -10.64 9.72
N GLU A 46 -12.25 -10.46 8.82
CA GLU A 46 -11.97 -10.33 7.38
C GLU A 46 -11.45 -8.93 7.02
N LYS A 47 -10.52 -8.87 6.06
CA LYS A 47 -9.98 -7.61 5.53
C LYS A 47 -10.95 -6.97 4.53
N ARG A 48 -11.38 -5.73 4.80
CA ARG A 48 -12.14 -4.87 3.88
C ARG A 48 -11.31 -3.68 3.44
N TYR A 49 -11.01 -3.61 2.15
CA TYR A 49 -10.30 -2.47 1.55
C TYR A 49 -11.26 -1.33 1.24
N GLN A 50 -10.82 -0.08 1.46
CA GLN A 50 -11.63 1.12 1.23
C GLN A 50 -11.09 1.97 0.08
N ARG A 51 -9.84 2.40 0.17
CA ARG A 51 -9.18 3.26 -0.82
C ARG A 51 -7.72 2.87 -0.92
N GLY A 52 -7.16 2.98 -2.11
CA GLY A 52 -5.74 2.78 -2.33
C GLY A 52 -5.17 3.84 -3.27
N ILE A 53 -3.87 4.04 -3.16
CA ILE A 53 -3.09 4.85 -4.10
C ILE A 53 -2.01 3.97 -4.72
N GLY A 54 -1.93 3.98 -6.04
CA GLY A 54 -0.88 3.32 -6.81
C GLY A 54 0.18 4.33 -7.25
N PHE A 55 1.44 3.92 -7.22
CA PHE A 55 2.59 4.73 -7.64
C PHE A 55 3.70 3.83 -8.21
N PRO A 56 4.62 4.38 -9.02
CA PRO A 56 5.68 3.57 -9.64
C PRO A 56 6.57 2.88 -8.61
N ASP A 57 7.06 1.69 -8.96
CA ASP A 57 8.12 0.98 -8.23
C ASP A 57 9.49 1.61 -8.52
N ASP A 58 9.65 2.86 -8.10
CA ASP A 58 10.85 3.66 -8.30
C ASP A 58 11.49 4.04 -6.96
N VAL A 59 12.79 3.79 -6.84
CA VAL A 59 13.52 3.96 -5.57
C VAL A 59 13.62 5.43 -5.15
N GLU A 60 13.83 6.34 -6.09
CA GLU A 60 13.92 7.78 -5.80
C GLU A 60 12.56 8.33 -5.35
N PHE A 61 11.48 7.95 -6.04
CA PHE A 61 10.12 8.31 -5.66
C PHE A 61 9.77 7.81 -4.26
N VAL A 62 10.10 6.55 -3.94
CA VAL A 62 9.84 5.96 -2.61
C VAL A 62 10.64 6.67 -1.53
N SER A 63 11.92 6.96 -1.78
CA SER A 63 12.75 7.71 -0.82
C SER A 63 12.12 9.08 -0.50
N GLN A 64 11.76 9.84 -1.54
CA GLN A 64 11.13 11.16 -1.36
C GLN A 64 9.77 11.06 -0.65
N LEU A 65 8.99 10.03 -0.92
CA LEU A 65 7.72 9.79 -0.22
C LEU A 65 7.94 9.56 1.28
N VAL A 66 8.94 8.73 1.64
CA VAL A 66 9.29 8.46 3.05
C VAL A 66 9.75 9.74 3.74
N GLU A 67 10.62 10.53 3.11
CA GLU A 67 11.09 11.81 3.65
C GLU A 67 9.93 12.78 3.92
N LYS A 68 8.99 12.90 2.97
CA LYS A 68 7.80 13.76 3.15
C LYS A 68 6.88 13.26 4.27
N LEU A 69 6.69 11.94 4.38
CA LEU A 69 5.91 11.34 5.47
C LEU A 69 6.53 11.64 6.83
N GLN A 70 7.85 11.47 6.96
CA GLN A 70 8.58 11.77 8.18
C GLN A 70 8.47 13.25 8.56
N ALA A 71 8.69 14.15 7.60
CA ALA A 71 8.61 15.60 7.80
C ALA A 71 7.24 16.07 8.33
N VAL A 72 6.14 15.45 7.86
CA VAL A 72 4.78 15.78 8.34
C VAL A 72 4.45 15.11 9.68
N SER A 73 4.93 13.90 9.91
CA SER A 73 4.65 13.15 11.15
C SER A 73 5.37 13.70 12.39
N GLY A 74 6.50 14.40 12.17
CA GLY A 74 7.35 14.97 13.22
C GLY A 74 7.10 16.46 13.52
N GLN A 75 5.96 17.01 13.11
CA GLN A 75 5.50 18.35 13.52
C GLN A 75 4.66 18.31 14.80
#